data_AF-A0A497MGL4-F1
#
_entry.id   AF-A0A497MGL4-F1
#
_cell.length_a   1.000
_cell.length_b   1.000
_cell.length_c   1.000
_cell.angle_alpha   90.00
_cell.angle_beta   90.00
_cell.angle_gamma   90.00
#
_symmetry.space_group_name_H-M   'P 1'
#
loop_
_entity.id
_entity.type
_entity.pdbx_description
1 polymer ?
#
loop_
_entity_poly.entity_id
_entity_poly.type
_entity_poly.pdbx_seq_one_letter_code
_entity_poly.pdbx_strand_id
1 'polypeptide(L)'
;MKFLKEIISVSKMLAEKYREKLNITGVNILHVSGKDAQQSVFHFHIHLIPRYPDDGLDLWFHKYPRHKVRLEEVAEKIMGEET
;
A
#
# COMPACT_ATOMS: atom_id res chain seq x y z
N MET A 1 -6.26 7.84 15.53
CA MET A 1 -5.30 8.62 14.70
C MET A 1 -3.86 8.63 15.22
N LYS A 2 -3.59 8.65 16.53
CA LYS A 2 -2.23 8.75 17.09
C LYS A 2 -1.24 7.70 16.53
N PHE A 3 -1.58 6.42 16.61
CA PHE A 3 -0.69 5.34 16.19
C PHE A 3 -0.40 5.32 14.68
N LEU A 4 -1.40 5.61 13.83
CA LEU A 4 -1.19 5.66 12.38
C LEU A 4 -0.22 6.78 11.98
N LYS A 5 -0.31 7.95 12.64
CA LYS A 5 0.63 9.05 12.44
C LYS A 5 2.05 8.66 12.85
N GLU A 6 2.20 7.99 13.98
CA GLU A 6 3.50 7.50 14.46
C GLU A 6 4.08 6.46 13.49
N ILE A 7 3.28 5.48 13.08
CA ILE A 7 3.69 4.43 12.14
C ILE A 7 4.19 5.04 10.83
N ILE A 8 3.43 5.94 10.19
CA ILE A 8 3.84 6.52 8.91
C ILE A 8 5.06 7.44 9.06
N SER A 9 5.21 8.12 10.19
CA SER A 9 6.42 8.92 10.47
C SER A 9 7.66 8.03 10.61
N VAL A 10 7.55 6.91 11.33
CA VAL A 10 8.65 5.94 11.47
C VAL A 10 8.97 5.29 10.12
N SER A 11 7.93 4.99 9.33
CA SER A 11 8.06 4.44 7.98
C SER A 11 8.92 5.30 7.07
N LYS A 12 8.61 6.60 7.05
CA LYS A 12 9.35 7.58 6.26
C LYS A 12 10.82 7.63 6.70
N MET A 13 11.06 7.75 8.00
CA MET A 13 12.41 7.77 8.56
C MET A 13 13.21 6.52 8.17
N LEU A 14 12.61 5.33 8.26
CA LEU A 14 13.28 4.07 7.87
C LEU A 14 13.55 4.02 6.36
N ALA A 15 12.60 4.47 5.53
CA ALA A 15 12.79 4.53 4.08
C ALA A 15 13.95 5.45 3.68
N GLU A 16 14.13 6.59 4.36
CA GLU A 16 15.28 7.48 4.16
C GLU A 16 16.59 6.79 4.56
N LYS A 17 16.62 6.12 5.73
CA LYS A 17 17.79 5.34 6.16
C LYS A 17 18.14 4.20 5.21
N TYR A 18 17.15 3.53 4.63
CA TYR A 18 17.40 2.50 3.61
C TYR A 18 18.13 3.09 2.40
N ARG A 19 17.71 4.26 1.91
CA ARG A 19 18.38 4.94 0.80
C ARG A 19 19.84 5.26 1.12
N GLU A 20 20.11 5.77 2.32
CA GLU A 20 21.47 6.11 2.76
C GLU A 20 22.39 4.90 2.93
N LYS A 21 21.85 3.74 3.32
CA LYS A 21 22.65 2.60 3.78
C LYS A 21 22.68 1.41 2.81
N LEU A 22 21.69 1.28 1.93
CA LEU A 22 21.49 0.09 1.12
C LEU A 22 21.65 0.32 -0.38
N ASN A 23 21.95 1.54 -0.83
CA ASN A 23 22.04 1.89 -2.27
C ASN A 23 20.79 1.50 -3.08
N ILE A 24 19.62 1.57 -2.44
CA ILE A 24 18.33 1.31 -3.08
C ILE A 24 17.92 2.50 -3.96
N THR A 25 17.17 2.24 -5.02
CA THR A 25 16.62 3.28 -5.91
C THR A 25 15.18 3.64 -5.59
N GLY A 26 14.50 2.84 -4.76
CA GLY A 26 13.12 3.08 -4.35
C GLY A 26 12.73 2.34 -3.07
N VAL A 27 11.56 2.64 -2.54
CA VAL A 27 10.94 1.91 -1.42
C VAL A 27 9.44 1.80 -1.70
N ASN A 28 8.87 0.61 -1.59
CA ASN A 28 7.42 0.47 -1.47
C ASN A 28 7.02 0.48 0.01
N ILE A 29 6.00 1.27 0.33
CA ILE A 29 5.29 1.23 1.61
C ILE A 29 3.94 0.60 1.33
N LEU A 30 3.68 -0.61 1.85
CA LEU A 30 2.52 -1.41 1.50
C LEU A 30 1.77 -1.85 2.76
N HIS A 31 0.46 -1.67 2.77
CA HIS A 31 -0.45 -2.34 3.70
C HIS A 31 -1.42 -3.20 2.89
N VAL A 32 -1.72 -4.40 3.38
CA VAL A 32 -2.76 -5.27 2.83
C VAL A 32 -3.74 -5.63 3.93
N SER A 33 -5.04 -5.54 3.62
CA SER A 33 -6.13 -5.78 4.56
C SER A 33 -7.08 -6.83 4.02
N GLY A 34 -7.20 -7.96 4.73
CA GLY A 34 -8.01 -9.09 4.33
C GLY A 34 -7.24 -10.18 3.58
N LYS A 35 -7.74 -11.41 3.67
CA LYS A 35 -7.12 -12.61 3.11
C LYS A 35 -6.90 -12.50 1.59
N ASP A 36 -7.89 -12.00 0.85
CA ASP A 36 -7.81 -11.89 -0.61
C ASP A 36 -6.91 -10.73 -1.07
N ALA A 37 -6.64 -9.78 -0.18
CA ALA A 37 -5.55 -8.81 -0.34
C ALA A 37 -4.18 -9.40 0.02
N GLN A 38 -4.11 -10.70 0.35
CA GLN A 38 -2.90 -11.45 0.74
C GLN A 38 -2.39 -11.16 2.16
N GLN A 39 -3.25 -10.70 3.07
CA GLN A 39 -2.89 -10.60 4.49
C GLN A 39 -2.82 -12.00 5.13
N SER A 40 -1.66 -12.39 5.64
CA SER A 40 -1.45 -13.65 6.37
C SER A 40 -1.53 -13.50 7.89
N VAL A 41 -1.16 -12.33 8.42
CA VAL A 41 -1.20 -12.01 9.86
C VAL A 41 -2.20 -10.89 10.12
N PHE A 42 -3.24 -11.19 10.90
CA PHE A 42 -4.35 -10.28 11.22
C PHE A 42 -4.02 -9.31 12.36
N HIS A 43 -2.92 -8.59 12.19
CA HIS A 43 -2.52 -7.43 12.97
C HIS A 43 -2.16 -6.31 11.98
N PHE A 44 -2.47 -5.06 12.30
CA PHE A 44 -2.10 -3.95 11.42
C PHE A 44 -0.57 -3.88 11.29
N HIS A 45 -0.07 -4.05 10.09
CA HIS A 45 1.34 -3.89 9.79
C HIS A 45 1.52 -3.28 8.41
N ILE A 46 2.69 -2.72 8.20
CA ILE A 46 3.13 -2.16 6.93
C ILE A 46 4.43 -2.86 6.53
N HIS A 47 4.57 -3.12 5.24
CA HIS A 47 5.82 -3.56 4.65
C HIS A 47 6.59 -2.34 4.15
N LEU A 48 7.88 -2.29 4.47
CA LEU A 48 8.85 -1.38 3.87
C LEU A 48 9.79 -2.21 3.00
N ILE A 49 9.55 -2.18 1.70
CA ILE A 49 10.25 -3.04 0.74
C ILE A 49 11.29 -2.18 0.00
N PRO A 50 12.60 -2.29 0.32
CA PRO A 50 13.65 -1.63 -0.46
C PRO A 50 13.67 -2.17 -1.89
N ARG A 51 13.82 -1.28 -2.87
CA ARG A 51 13.75 -1.59 -4.30
C ARG A 51 15.09 -1.31 -4.98
N TYR A 52 15.44 -2.19 -5.90
CA TYR A 52 16.63 -2.10 -6.74
C TYR A 52 16.22 -2.11 -8.21
N PRO A 53 17.07 -1.61 -9.13
CA PRO A 53 16.85 -1.82 -10.56
C PRO A 53 16.65 -3.31 -10.86
N ASP A 54 15.63 -3.62 -11.65
CA ASP A 54 15.35 -4.96 -12.18
C ASP A 54 15.15 -6.07 -11.12
N ASP A 55 14.67 -5.73 -9.91
CA ASP A 55 14.45 -6.70 -8.83
C ASP A 55 13.24 -7.65 -9.03
N GLY A 56 12.56 -7.57 -10.18
CA GLY A 56 11.48 -8.46 -10.58
C GLY A 56 10.15 -8.26 -9.84
N LEU A 57 10.07 -7.34 -8.87
CA LEU A 57 8.83 -7.07 -8.14
C LEU A 57 7.97 -6.03 -8.89
N ASP A 58 6.82 -6.46 -9.37
CA ASP A 58 5.82 -5.57 -9.99
C ASP A 58 4.52 -5.59 -9.19
N LEU A 59 4.19 -4.46 -8.57
CA LEU A 59 2.99 -4.28 -7.76
C LEU A 59 1.88 -3.52 -8.51
N TRP A 60 2.06 -3.25 -9.81
CA TRP A 60 1.10 -2.47 -10.59
C TRP A 60 -0.02 -3.32 -11.19
N PHE A 61 -1.18 -2.68 -11.38
CA PHE A 61 -2.40 -3.34 -11.83
C PHE A 61 -2.43 -3.49 -13.36
N HIS A 62 -1.80 -4.54 -13.90
CA HIS A 62 -1.73 -4.73 -15.37
C HIS A 62 -2.95 -5.40 -16.00
N LYS A 63 -3.74 -6.17 -15.24
CA LYS A 63 -4.71 -7.13 -15.78
C LYS A 63 -6.14 -7.03 -15.27
N TYR A 64 -6.53 -5.95 -14.59
CA TYR A 64 -7.96 -5.80 -14.32
C TYR A 64 -8.67 -5.48 -15.64
N PRO A 65 -9.75 -6.21 -15.99
CA PRO A 65 -10.67 -5.67 -16.97
C PRO A 65 -10.98 -4.26 -16.50
N ARG A 66 -10.86 -3.26 -17.38
CA ARG A 66 -11.57 -2.01 -17.17
C ARG A 66 -13.05 -2.36 -17.25
N HIS A 67 -13.58 -2.95 -16.18
CA HIS A 67 -14.99 -2.96 -15.94
C HIS A 67 -15.41 -1.50 -16.12
N LYS A 68 -16.39 -1.26 -16.98
CA LYS A 68 -16.99 0.07 -17.15
C LYS A 68 -17.75 0.39 -15.87
N VAL A 69 -17.00 0.64 -14.80
CA VAL A 69 -17.53 1.04 -13.52
C VAL A 69 -17.75 2.53 -13.63
N ARG A 70 -18.99 2.96 -13.44
CA ARG A 70 -19.31 4.38 -13.34
C ARG A 70 -18.86 4.85 -11.96
N LEU A 71 -17.84 5.70 -11.94
CA LEU A 71 -17.20 6.13 -10.69
C LEU A 71 -18.20 6.87 -9.79
N GLU A 72 -19.16 7.56 -10.38
CA GLU A 72 -20.25 8.25 -9.69
C GLU A 72 -21.13 7.26 -8.92
N GLU A 73 -21.53 6.14 -9.54
CA GLU A 73 -22.33 5.11 -8.88
C GLU A 73 -21.57 4.42 -7.74
N VAL A 74 -20.26 4.25 -7.88
CA VAL A 74 -19.42 3.71 -6.79
C VAL A 74 -19.30 4.71 -5.66
N ALA A 75 -19.09 5.99 -5.97
CA ALA A 75 -19.03 7.03 -4.97
C ALA A 75 -20.36 7.16 -4.21
N GLU A 76 -21.49 7.13 -4.90
CA GLU A 76 -22.83 7.11 -4.29
C GLU A 76 -23.01 5.91 -3.36
N LYS A 77 -22.54 4.72 -3.73
CA LYS A 77 -22.61 3.53 -2.86
C LYS A 77 -21.71 3.61 -1.64
N ILE A 78 -20.53 4.22 -1.75
CA ILE A 78 -19.58 4.35 -0.63
C ILE A 78 -20.01 5.46 0.32
N MET A 79 -20.56 6.55 -0.21
CA MET A 79 -20.93 7.76 0.54
C MET A 79 -22.40 7.77 0.97
N GLY A 80 -23.25 6.96 0.32
CA GLY A 80 -24.64 6.79 0.69
C GLY A 80 -24.74 6.20 2.09
N GLU A 81 -25.50 6.84 2.95
CA GLU A 81 -25.75 6.35 4.31
C GLU A 81 -26.46 4.99 4.22
N GLU A 82 -25.85 3.94 4.78
CA GLU A 82 -26.61 2.74 5.17
C GLU A 82 -27.60 3.19 6.26
N THR A 83 -28.90 3.14 5.96
CA THR A 83 -29.97 3.18 6.98
C THR A 83 -29.88 2.01 7.92
#